data_AF-A0ABD5LUU0-F1
#
_entry.id   AF-A0ABD5LUU0-F1
#
_cell.length_a   1.000
_cell.length_b   1.000
_cell.length_c   1.000
_cell.angle_alpha   90.00
_cell.angle_beta   90.00
_cell.angle_gamma   90.00
#
_symmetry.space_group_name_H-M   'P 1'
#
loop_
_entity.id
_entity.type
_entity.pdbx_description
1 polymer ?
#
loop_
_entity_poly.entity_id
_entity_poly.type
_entity_poly.pdbx_seq_one_letter_code
_entity_poly.pdbx_strand_id
1 'polypeptide(L)' 'MQGVTIGVKEKGGKANIQVGDHVYIGCNSSIIGGEINIGDNAIIGAHALVLKDVEEGCRYITKVIADIRQI' A
#
# COMPACT_ATOMS: atom_id res chain seq x y z
N MET A 1 3.76 -9.91 -9.14
CA MET A 1 2.67 -9.24 -8.39
C MET A 1 1.57 -8.90 -9.39
N GLN A 2 0.38 -9.51 -9.31
CA GLN A 2 -0.75 -9.10 -10.16
C GLN A 2 -1.65 -8.09 -9.43
N GLY A 3 -2.18 -7.11 -10.17
CA GLY A 3 -3.20 -6.17 -9.68
C GLY A 3 -2.71 -5.10 -8.69
N VAL A 4 -1.41 -4.88 -8.57
CA VAL A 4 -0.87 -3.81 -7.71
C VAL A 4 -1.09 -2.44 -8.36
N THR A 5 -1.51 -1.45 -7.56
CA THR A 5 -1.61 -0.05 -7.98
C THR A 5 -0.67 0.82 -7.15
N ILE A 6 0.12 1.65 -7.82
CA ILE A 6 0.89 2.74 -7.20
C ILE A 6 0.45 4.04 -7.87
N GLY A 7 -0.11 4.97 -7.12
CA GLY A 7 -0.72 6.14 -7.75
C GLY A 7 -1.17 7.25 -6.81
N VAL A 8 -1.88 8.21 -7.42
CA VAL A 8 -2.34 9.45 -6.80
C VAL A 8 -3.76 9.30 -6.25
N LYS A 9 -4.09 10.09 -5.22
CA LYS A 9 -5.42 10.08 -4.59
C LYS A 9 -6.53 10.59 -5.52
N GLU A 10 -6.18 11.47 -6.45
CA GLU A 10 -7.14 12.16 -7.31
C GLU A 10 -6.57 12.43 -8.71
N LYS A 11 -7.46 12.63 -9.68
CA LYS A 11 -7.08 12.87 -11.07
C LYS A 11 -6.26 14.17 -11.19
N GLY A 12 -5.09 14.08 -11.78
CA GLY A 12 -4.17 15.22 -11.92
C GLY A 12 -3.33 15.52 -10.67
N GLY A 13 -3.44 14.70 -9.61
CA GLY A 13 -2.56 14.77 -8.46
C GLY A 13 -1.11 14.45 -8.82
N LYS A 14 -0.20 14.81 -7.92
CA LYS A 14 1.22 14.41 -7.99
C LYS A 14 1.49 13.41 -6.87
N ALA A 15 2.29 12.39 -7.17
CA ALA A 15 2.76 11.42 -6.20
C ALA A 15 4.30 11.39 -6.23
N ASN A 16 4.90 11.47 -5.04
CA ASN A 16 6.27 11.09 -4.77
C ASN A 16 6.24 9.82 -3.92
N ILE A 17 6.03 8.68 -4.56
CA ILE A 17 6.02 7.38 -3.88
C ILE A 17 7.37 6.72 -4.14
N GLN A 18 8.13 6.55 -3.06
CA GLN A 18 9.44 5.91 -3.09
C GLN A 18 9.32 4.50 -2.54
N VAL A 19 9.91 3.53 -3.26
CA VAL A 19 9.97 2.13 -2.85
C VAL A 19 11.44 1.75 -2.75
N GLY A 20 11.86 1.33 -1.56
CA GLY A 20 13.21 0.89 -1.27
C GLY A 20 13.55 -0.47 -1.90
N ASP A 21 14.73 -0.96 -1.54
CA ASP A 21 15.26 -2.22 -2.05
C ASP A 21 14.63 -3.44 -1.37
N HIS A 22 14.49 -4.54 -2.13
CA HIS A 22 13.99 -5.83 -1.65
C HIS A 22 12.57 -5.79 -1.02
N VAL A 23 11.76 -4.80 -1.40
CA VAL A 23 10.36 -4.70 -0.96
C VAL A 23 9.50 -5.77 -1.64
N TYR A 24 8.71 -6.49 -0.84
CA TYR A 24 7.66 -7.37 -1.34
C TYR A 24 6.31 -6.66 -1.26
N ILE A 25 5.60 -6.58 -2.39
CA ILE A 25 4.25 -6.03 -2.50
C ILE A 25 3.27 -7.14 -2.90
N GLY A 26 2.37 -7.48 -1.98
CA GLY A 26 1.36 -8.51 -2.17
C GLY A 26 0.38 -8.20 -3.30
N CYS A 27 -0.26 -9.23 -3.84
CA CYS A 27 -1.23 -9.06 -4.93
C CYS A 27 -2.41 -8.15 -4.53
N ASN A 28 -2.94 -7.43 -5.52
CA ASN A 28 -4.10 -6.55 -5.37
C ASN A 28 -3.97 -5.45 -4.29
N SER A 29 -2.76 -5.12 -3.85
CA SER A 29 -2.54 -3.99 -2.94
C SER A 29 -2.49 -2.66 -3.69
N SER A 30 -2.85 -1.59 -3.00
CA SER A 30 -2.82 -0.23 -3.51
C SER A 30 -1.97 0.66 -2.60
N ILE A 31 -0.99 1.35 -3.17
CA ILE A 31 -0.17 2.37 -2.50
C ILE A 31 -0.57 3.71 -3.09
N ILE A 32 -1.37 4.48 -2.35
CA ILE A 32 -2.07 5.66 -2.87
C ILE A 32 -1.77 6.87 -1.99
N GLY A 33 -1.11 7.88 -2.56
CA GLY A 33 -0.58 8.99 -1.77
C GLY A 33 -0.20 10.22 -2.56
N GLY A 34 0.17 11.27 -1.81
CA GLY A 34 0.91 12.42 -2.34
C GLY A 34 2.41 12.23 -2.13
N GLU A 35 2.81 11.84 -0.92
CA GLU A 35 4.17 11.42 -0.56
C GLU A 35 4.08 10.18 0.33
N ILE A 36 4.72 9.09 -0.09
CA ILE A 36 4.80 7.83 0.68
C ILE A 36 6.19 7.24 0.48
N ASN A 37 6.85 6.88 1.57
CA ASN A 37 8.10 6.12 1.56
C ASN A 37 7.85 4.70 2.05
N ILE A 38 8.25 3.72 1.25
CA ILE A 38 8.28 2.30 1.62
C ILE A 38 9.75 1.92 1.81
N GLY A 39 10.17 1.70 3.04
CA GLY A 39 11.57 1.38 3.38
C GLY A 39 12.03 0.02 2.87
N ASP A 40 13.34 -0.18 2.89
CA ASP A 40 13.98 -1.42 2.41
C ASP A 40 13.45 -2.64 3.17
N ASN A 41 13.42 -3.80 2.51
CA ASN A 41 12.97 -5.08 3.07
C ASN A 41 11.52 -5.06 3.62
N ALA A 42 10.74 -4.02 3.36
CA ALA A 42 9.35 -3.93 3.81
C ALA A 42 8.47 -4.96 3.07
N ILE A 43 7.40 -5.36 3.74
CA ILE A 43 6.41 -6.31 3.20
C ILE A 43 5.04 -5.65 3.21
N ILE A 44 4.47 -5.41 2.04
CA ILE A 44 3.07 -4.99 1.89
C ILE A 44 2.22 -6.25 1.69
N GLY A 45 1.26 -6.46 2.59
CA GLY A 45 0.34 -7.60 2.53
C GLY A 45 -0.55 -7.58 1.29
N ALA A 46 -1.03 -8.75 0.88
CA ALA A 46 -2.05 -8.84 -0.17
C ALA A 46 -3.31 -8.05 0.21
N HIS A 47 -3.94 -7.40 -0.78
CA HIS A 47 -5.10 -6.53 -0.59
C HIS A 47 -4.90 -5.37 0.42
N ALA A 48 -3.65 -4.98 0.72
CA ALA A 48 -3.38 -3.83 1.57
C ALA A 48 -3.69 -2.50 0.85
N LEU A 49 -4.27 -1.54 1.57
CA LEU A 49 -4.39 -0.15 1.18
C LEU A 49 -3.40 0.69 1.99
N VAL A 50 -2.27 1.03 1.38
CA VAL A 50 -1.20 1.82 1.99
C VAL A 50 -1.43 3.30 1.71
N LEU A 51 -1.59 4.08 2.78
CA LEU A 51 -1.90 5.52 2.73
C LEU A 51 -0.86 6.40 3.44
N LYS A 52 0.20 5.77 3.98
CA LYS A 52 1.27 6.38 4.77
C LYS A 52 2.54 5.55 4.66
N ASP A 53 3.64 6.12 5.14
CA ASP A 53 4.95 5.50 5.14
C ASP A 53 4.95 4.13 5.84
N VAL A 54 5.83 3.27 5.33
CA VAL A 54 6.13 1.94 5.88
C VAL A 54 7.62 1.91 6.17
N GLU A 55 7.97 1.73 7.43
CA GLU A 55 9.36 1.69 7.87
C GLU A 55 10.11 0.47 7.29
N GLU A 56 11.44 0.57 7.26
CA GLU A 56 12.33 -0.51 6.86
C GLU A 56 12.04 -1.80 7.65
N GLY A 57 12.05 -2.94 6.96
CA GLY A 57 11.85 -4.27 7.54
C GLY A 57 10.46 -4.52 8.13
N CYS A 58 9.55 -3.54 8.06
CA CYS A 58 8.22 -3.65 8.62
C CYS A 58 7.25 -4.29 7.64
N ARG A 59 6.22 -4.95 8.20
CA ARG A 59 5.11 -5.51 7.44
C ARG A 59 3.86 -4.66 7.59
N TYR A 60 3.39 -4.07 6.49
CA TYR A 60 2.12 -3.36 6.44
C TYR A 60 0.98 -4.30 6.02
N ILE A 61 -0.08 -4.37 6.81
CA ILE A 61 -1.32 -5.08 6.46
C ILE A 61 -2.52 -4.18 6.72
N THR A 62 -3.56 -4.33 5.92
CA THR A 62 -4.85 -3.71 6.21
C THR A 62 -5.72 -4.71 6.97
N LYS A 63 -6.12 -4.35 8.19
CA LYS A 63 -7.08 -5.16 8.95
C LYS A 63 -8.46 -5.01 8.31
N VAL A 64 -9.00 -6.10 7.78
CA VAL A 64 -10.37 -6.17 7.27
C VAL A 64 -11.26 -6.76 8.35
N ILE A 65 -12.28 -6.02 8.76
CA ILE A 65 -13.34 -6.52 9.64
C ILE A 65 -14.61 -6.53 8.79
N ALA A 66 -15.11 -7.73 8.50
CA ALA A 66 -16.37 -7.86 7.79
C ALA A 66 -17.52 -7.51 8.74
N ASP A 67 -18.38 -6.58 8.31
CA ASP A 67 -19.64 -6.25 8.98
C ASP A 67 -20.78 -6.76 8.09
N ILE A 68 -21.61 -7.66 8.61
CA ILE A 68 -22.74 -8.27 7.91
C ILE A 68 -24.01 -7.80 8.61
N ARG A 69 -24.84 -7.02 7.91
CA ARG A 69 -26.11 -6.50 8.42
C ARG A 69 -27.27 -7.16 7.68
N GLN A 70 -28.31 -7.55 8.42
CA GLN A 70 -29.59 -7.96 7.83
C GLN A 70 -30.36 -6.70 7.40
N ILE A 71 -31.03 -6.79 6.25
CA ILE A 71 -31.81 -5.72 5.63
C ILE A 71 -33.19 -5.63 6.29
#